data_AF-A0AA43CY17-F1
#
_entry.id   AF-A0AA43CY17-F1
#
_cell.length_a   1.000
_cell.length_b   1.000
_cell.length_c   1.000
_cell.angle_alpha   90.00
_cell.angle_beta   90.00
_cell.angle_gamma   90.00
#
_symmetry.space_group_name_H-M   'P 1'
#
loop_
_entity.id
_entity.type
_entity.pdbx_description
1 polymer ?
#
loop_
_entity_poly.entity_id
_entity_poly.type
_entity_poly.pdbx_seq_one_letter_code
_entity_poly.pdbx_strand_id
1 'polypeptide(L)'
;VNELVLDEQGIAQRGMLIRHLVLPENSAGTDQILAFIAREISPNTYLNLMDQYRPCYRASEFQPLDRRLSRSEFQMAKVQAKKHGLHRLD
;
A
#
# COMPACT_ATOMS: atom_id res chain seq x y z
N VAL A 1 -2.72 11.75 -15.14
CA VAL A 1 -3.69 11.48 -14.06
C VAL A 1 -3.43 12.49 -12.97
N ASN A 2 -4.46 13.18 -12.45
CA ASN A 2 -4.27 14.31 -11.51
C ASN A 2 -4.31 13.85 -10.04
N GLU A 3 -3.70 14.65 -9.16
CA GLU A 3 -3.74 14.45 -7.70
C GLU A 3 -5.18 14.44 -7.15
N LEU A 4 -5.40 13.72 -6.04
CA LEU A 4 -6.69 13.65 -5.35
C LEU A 4 -7.09 15.03 -4.81
N VAL A 5 -8.25 15.52 -5.25
CA VAL A 5 -8.86 16.76 -4.76
C VAL A 5 -10.07 16.38 -3.93
N LEU A 6 -10.10 16.86 -2.69
CA LEU A 6 -11.21 16.74 -1.77
C LEU A 6 -11.95 18.08 -1.68
N ASP A 7 -13.25 18.05 -1.39
CA ASP A 7 -14.00 19.25 -1.01
C ASP A 7 -13.81 19.63 0.46
N GLU A 8 -14.50 20.68 0.89
CA GLU A 8 -14.45 21.19 2.28
C GLU A 8 -14.97 20.16 3.30
N GLN A 9 -15.75 19.18 2.86
CA GLN A 9 -16.28 18.08 3.68
C GLN A 9 -15.40 16.83 3.62
N GLY A 10 -14.29 16.84 2.87
CA GLY A 10 -13.37 15.72 2.71
C GLY A 10 -13.79 14.68 1.67
N ILE A 11 -14.79 14.98 0.84
CA ILE A 11 -15.28 14.07 -0.21
C ILE A 11 -14.41 14.23 -1.47
N ALA A 12 -13.96 13.10 -2.02
CA ALA A 12 -13.17 13.10 -3.24
C ALA A 12 -13.99 13.54 -4.46
N GLN A 13 -13.57 14.64 -5.09
CA GLN A 13 -14.20 15.19 -6.29
C GLN A 13 -13.50 14.74 -7.58
N ARG A 14 -12.16 14.62 -7.56
CA ARG A 14 -11.37 14.12 -8.69
C ARG A 14 -10.05 13.52 -8.23
N GLY A 15 -9.42 12.74 -9.10
CA GLY A 15 -8.05 12.26 -8.93
C GLY A 15 -8.02 10.77 -8.63
N MET A 16 -6.98 10.32 -7.94
CA MET A 16 -6.72 8.90 -7.71
C MET A 16 -6.27 8.63 -6.29
N LEU A 17 -6.82 7.56 -5.71
CA LEU A 17 -6.41 6.95 -4.45
C LEU A 17 -5.92 5.54 -4.77
N ILE A 18 -4.71 5.19 -4.34
CA ILE A 18 -4.17 3.84 -4.48
C ILE A 18 -4.27 3.13 -3.13
N ARG A 19 -4.76 1.90 -3.14
CA ARG A 19 -4.77 1.01 -1.98
C ARG A 19 -3.87 -0.17 -2.27
N HIS A 20 -2.82 -0.34 -1.48
CA HIS A 20 -1.86 -1.42 -1.66
C HIS A 20 -1.93 -2.38 -0.46
N LEU A 21 -2.36 -3.61 -0.73
CA LEU A 21 -2.41 -4.67 0.28
C LEU A 21 -1.02 -5.26 0.46
N VAL A 22 -0.46 -5.11 1.66
CA VAL A 22 0.84 -5.70 2.00
C VAL A 22 0.62 -7.16 2.39
N LEU A 23 1.39 -8.05 1.76
CA LEU A 23 1.35 -9.48 2.01
C LEU A 23 2.59 -9.96 2.79
N PRO A 24 2.46 -11.07 3.56
CA PRO A 24 3.59 -11.73 4.20
C PRO A 24 4.79 -11.93 3.29
N GLU A 25 5.98 -11.79 3.85
CA GLU A 25 7.28 -12.00 3.19
C GLU A 25 7.45 -11.24 1.89
N ASN A 26 6.81 -10.06 1.79
CA ASN A 26 6.83 -9.22 0.61
C ASN A 26 6.32 -9.92 -0.66
N SER A 27 5.40 -10.89 -0.52
CA SER A 27 4.82 -11.64 -1.65
C SER A 27 4.10 -10.74 -2.66
N ALA A 28 3.66 -9.55 -2.24
CA ALA A 28 3.04 -8.54 -3.10
C ALA A 28 4.05 -7.66 -3.87
N GLY A 29 5.36 -7.85 -3.68
CA GLY A 29 6.37 -6.98 -4.30
C GLY A 29 6.25 -5.51 -3.86
N THR A 30 5.95 -5.27 -2.59
CA THR A 30 5.57 -3.95 -2.06
C THR A 30 6.60 -2.87 -2.40
N ASP A 31 7.89 -3.15 -2.22
CA ASP A 31 8.95 -2.18 -2.53
C ASP A 31 8.96 -1.75 -4.02
N GLN A 32 8.73 -2.70 -4.93
CA GLN A 32 8.70 -2.45 -6.37
C GLN A 32 7.48 -1.61 -6.77
N ILE A 33 6.31 -1.92 -6.19
CA ILE A 33 5.09 -1.15 -6.41
C ILE A 33 5.23 0.28 -5.86
N LEU A 34 5.82 0.45 -4.68
CA LEU A 34 6.08 1.77 -4.10
C LEU A 34 7.03 2.60 -4.98
N ALA A 35 8.10 1.98 -5.50
CA ALA A 35 9.02 2.62 -6.42
C ALA A 35 8.31 3.04 -7.72
N PHE A 36 7.45 2.18 -8.27
CA PHE A 36 6.66 2.47 -9.47
C PHE A 36 5.71 3.65 -9.24
N ILE A 37 4.95 3.65 -8.14
CA ILE A 37 4.02 4.76 -7.82
C ILE A 37 4.78 6.07 -7.69
N ALA A 38 5.92 6.07 -6.99
CA ALA A 38 6.72 7.28 -6.80
C ALA A 38 7.30 7.83 -8.11
N ARG A 39 7.76 6.96 -9.02
CA ARG A 39 8.44 7.36 -10.27
C ARG A 39 7.50 7.65 -11.42
N GLU A 40 6.54 6.75 -11.65
CA GLU A 40 5.71 6.75 -12.86
C GLU A 40 4.35 7.43 -12.64
N ILE A 41 3.89 7.54 -11.39
CA ILE A 41 2.61 8.19 -11.07
C ILE A 41 2.84 9.58 -10.47
N SER A 42 3.28 9.64 -9.21
CA SER A 42 3.66 10.87 -8.50
C SER A 42 3.95 10.54 -7.03
N PRO A 43 4.98 11.14 -6.40
CA PRO A 43 5.20 11.05 -4.95
C PRO A 43 4.08 11.70 -4.10
N ASN A 44 3.24 12.54 -4.72
CA ASN A 44 2.05 13.15 -4.10
C ASN A 44 0.79 12.29 -4.22
N THR A 45 0.89 11.09 -4.76
CA THR A 45 -0.25 10.16 -4.83
C THR A 45 -0.70 9.80 -3.43
N TYR A 46 -2.01 9.89 -3.17
CA TYR A 46 -2.59 9.34 -1.95
C TYR A 46 -2.49 7.82 -1.98
N LEU A 47 -1.74 7.26 -1.04
CA LEU A 47 -1.51 5.84 -0.93
C LEU A 47 -1.92 5.35 0.46
N ASN A 48 -2.85 4.40 0.47
CA ASN A 48 -3.21 3.67 1.67
C ASN A 48 -2.48 2.32 1.68
N LEU A 49 -1.66 2.09 2.71
CA LEU A 49 -1.00 0.80 2.93
C LEU A 49 -1.85 -0.05 3.86
N MET A 50 -2.29 -1.20 3.39
CA MET A 50 -3.22 -2.06 4.14
C MET A 50 -2.50 -3.27 4.72
N ASP A 51 -2.71 -3.52 6.01
CA ASP A 51 -2.33 -4.73 6.75
C ASP A 51 -3.48 -5.75 6.87
N GLN A 52 -4.52 -5.57 6.06
CA GLN A 52 -5.82 -6.23 6.21
C GLN A 52 -5.85 -7.65 5.62
N TYR A 53 -4.70 -8.22 5.26
CA TYR A 53 -4.64 -9.58 4.73
C TYR A 53 -5.03 -10.60 5.80
N ARG A 54 -6.02 -11.44 5.49
CA ARG A 54 -6.48 -12.54 6.33
C ARG A 54 -6.47 -13.83 5.51
N PRO A 55 -5.64 -14.82 5.85
CA PRO A 55 -5.70 -16.14 5.24
C PRO A 55 -7.12 -16.72 5.36
N CYS A 56 -7.66 -17.22 4.26
CA CYS A 56 -9.00 -17.80 4.19
C CYS A 56 -8.99 -19.05 3.30
N TYR A 57 -9.98 -19.91 3.48
CA TYR A 57 -10.10 -21.17 2.74
C TYR A 57 -8.79 -21.98 2.82
N ARG A 58 -8.22 -22.38 1.69
CA ARG A 58 -6.99 -23.19 1.59
C ARG A 58 -5.70 -22.38 1.72
N ALA A 59 -5.76 -21.10 2.10
CA ALA A 59 -4.55 -20.28 2.28
C ALA A 59 -3.54 -20.92 3.24
N SER A 60 -4.00 -21.68 4.24
CA SER A 60 -3.14 -22.44 5.16
C SER A 60 -2.22 -23.47 4.49
N GLU A 61 -2.52 -23.86 3.24
CA GLU A 61 -1.72 -24.80 2.45
C GLU A 61 -0.62 -24.11 1.64
N PHE A 62 -0.60 -22.77 1.60
CA PHE A 62 0.29 -22.01 0.74
C PHE A 62 1.16 -21.04 1.55
N GLN A 63 2.38 -21.45 1.85
CA GLN A 63 3.40 -20.53 2.41
C GLN A 63 3.79 -19.48 1.36
N PRO A 64 3.97 -18.20 1.73
CA PRO A 64 3.84 -17.61 3.08
C PRO A 64 2.45 -16.99 3.35
N LEU A 65 1.46 -17.30 2.50
CA LEU A 65 0.11 -16.73 2.54
C LEU A 65 -0.81 -17.40 3.59
N ASP A 66 -0.32 -18.42 4.28
CA ASP A 66 -0.99 -19.16 5.36
C ASP A 66 -1.13 -18.35 6.66
N ARG A 67 -0.42 -17.23 6.78
CA ARG A 67 -0.43 -16.37 7.96
C ARG A 67 -0.82 -14.92 7.66
N ARG A 68 -1.19 -14.20 8.72
CA ARG A 68 -1.39 -12.75 8.62
C ARG A 68 -0.05 -12.02 8.49
N LEU A 69 -0.12 -10.80 7.96
CA LEU A 69 0.99 -9.87 7.97
C LEU A 69 1.40 -9.55 9.42
N SER A 70 2.69 -9.61 9.72
CA SER A 70 3.21 -9.20 11.03
C SER A 70 3.36 -7.68 11.13
N ARG A 71 3.42 -7.18 12.36
CA ARG A 71 3.64 -5.73 12.60
C ARG A 71 4.97 -5.24 12.02
N SER A 72 6.03 -6.03 12.11
CA SER A 72 7.36 -5.66 11.58
C SER A 72 7.35 -5.58 10.06
N GLU A 73 6.70 -6.51 9.37
CA GLU A 73 6.54 -6.48 7.91
C GLU A 73 5.74 -5.24 7.47
N PHE A 74 4.66 -4.90 8.20
CA PHE A 74 3.91 -3.69 7.91
C PHE A 74 4.73 -2.41 8.13
N GLN A 75 5.49 -2.34 9.24
CA GLN A 75 6.39 -1.20 9.48
C GLN A 75 7.47 -1.10 8.40
N MET A 76 8.00 -2.21 7.92
CA MET A 76 8.95 -2.23 6.82
C MET A 76 8.34 -1.62 5.55
N ALA A 77 7.10 -1.97 5.21
CA ALA A 77 6.39 -1.36 4.07
C ALA A 77 6.27 0.17 4.21
N LYS A 78 5.94 0.67 5.42
CA LYS A 78 5.89 2.12 5.69
C LYS A 78 7.26 2.79 5.55
N VAL A 79 8.34 2.14 5.99
CA VAL A 79 9.71 2.63 5.83
C VAL A 79 10.10 2.70 4.35
N GLN A 80 9.78 1.67 3.56
CA GLN A 80 10.05 1.69 2.11
C GLN A 80 9.25 2.79 1.40
N ALA A 81 7.98 3.00 1.78
CA ALA A 81 7.18 4.06 1.17
C ALA A 81 7.80 5.44 1.40
N LYS A 82 8.24 5.71 2.63
CA LYS A 82 8.99 6.94 2.96
C LYS A 82 10.31 7.04 2.20
N LYS A 83 11.05 5.94 2.06
CA LYS A 83 12.32 5.89 1.32
C LYS A 83 12.14 6.28 -0.16
N HIS A 84 11.02 5.92 -0.77
CA HIS A 84 10.69 6.32 -2.15
C HIS A 84 10.08 7.72 -2.27
N GLY A 85 9.97 8.47 -1.16
CA GLY A 85 9.41 9.83 -1.16
C GLY A 85 7.88 9.89 -1.25
N LEU A 86 7.18 8.80 -0.90
CA LEU A 86 5.73 8.83 -0.81
C LEU A 86 5.32 9.49 0.51
N HIS A 87 4.68 10.65 0.42
CA HIS A 87 4.41 11.50 1.59
C HIS A 87 2.96 11.47 2.06
N ARG A 88 1.99 11.19 1.17
CA ARG A 88 0.55 11.14 1.49
C ARG A 88 0.11 9.72 1.83
N LEU A 89 0.59 9.23 2.97
CA LEU A 89 0.29 7.90 3.48
C LEU A 89 -0.85 7.94 4.50
N ASP A 90 -1.83 7.05 4.31
CA ASP A 90 -2.86 6.69 5.29
C ASP A 90 -2.65 5.25 5.76
#